data_AF-B3F932-F1
#
_entry.id   AF-B3F932-F1
#
_cell.length_a   1.000
_cell.length_b   1.000
_cell.length_c   1.000
_cell.angle_alpha   90.00
_cell.angle_beta   90.00
_cell.angle_gamma   90.00
#
_symmetry.space_group_name_H-M   'P 1'
#
loop_
_entity.id
_entity.type
_entity.pdbx_description
1 polymer ?
#
loop_
_entity_poly.entity_id
_entity_poly.type
_entity_poly.pdbx_seq_one_letter_code
_entity_poly.pdbx_strand_id
1 'polypeptide(L)'
;GADRLKTPLLRVNDKGEFDKKGKFKPVSWQRAFDEMEKHAKKALKEKGPEGVAVFASGQYTVMEGYAAQKMMKGGFRSNAIDPNARHCMASAVVGFYQTFGIDEPSGCYDDIEITDTIVTWGSNMAEMHPILWSRVSDRKLSNPDKVKIVNIQTYTHRTCDIGDINIIFSPNTDLAIWNYIAHEIVYNHPEAIDWDFIKENIVFTAGPVNIGYGMRRKGEKSLKDGKYSAEEMEIISKEMEKKVSAKEAPALEPYGYKEGDTMKNTAGTLKHWQISFDEYKKSLAPFTLDYVAKIAKGDPNESIEDFKKK
;
A
#
# COMPACT_ATOMS: atom_id res chain seq x y z
N GLY A 1 -14.59 20.33 -21.22
CA GLY A 1 -14.59 21.47 -20.30
C GLY A 1 -14.38 22.76 -21.05
N ALA A 2 -14.87 23.86 -20.50
CA ALA A 2 -14.63 25.22 -21.00
C ALA A 2 -13.13 25.62 -20.97
N ASP A 3 -12.34 24.91 -20.18
CA ASP A 3 -10.93 25.15 -19.82
C ASP A 3 -9.96 24.08 -20.37
N ARG A 4 -10.41 23.23 -21.30
CA ARG A 4 -9.54 22.22 -21.92
C ARG A 4 -8.32 22.91 -22.56
N LEU A 5 -7.11 22.47 -22.23
CA LEU A 5 -5.88 22.95 -22.86
C LEU A 5 -5.93 22.68 -24.38
N LYS A 6 -5.71 23.72 -25.20
CA LYS A 6 -5.77 23.63 -26.68
C LYS A 6 -4.42 23.88 -27.37
N THR A 7 -3.45 24.41 -26.63
CA THR A 7 -2.13 24.79 -27.15
C THR A 7 -1.09 24.65 -26.04
N PRO A 8 0.18 24.33 -26.36
CA PRO A 8 1.26 24.37 -25.39
C PRO A 8 1.36 25.74 -24.69
N LEU A 9 1.61 25.71 -23.39
CA LEU A 9 1.81 26.89 -22.57
C LEU A 9 3.24 26.90 -22.03
N LEU A 10 4.00 27.95 -22.34
CA LEU A 10 5.37 28.14 -21.86
C LEU A 10 5.43 29.33 -20.91
N ARG A 11 6.18 29.21 -19.81
CA ARG A 11 6.48 30.36 -18.96
C ARG A 11 7.52 31.24 -19.64
N VAL A 12 7.18 32.50 -19.90
CA VAL A 12 8.06 33.43 -20.59
C VAL A 12 8.15 34.79 -19.88
N ASN A 13 9.28 35.47 -20.06
CA ASN A 13 9.47 36.86 -19.68
C ASN A 13 8.82 37.81 -20.71
N ASP A 14 9.01 39.13 -20.52
CA ASP A 14 8.44 40.16 -21.42
C ASP A 14 9.02 40.11 -22.84
N LYS A 15 10.23 39.55 -23.01
CA LYS A 15 10.88 39.36 -24.31
C LYS A 15 10.44 38.06 -25.02
N GLY A 16 9.60 37.24 -24.39
CA GLY A 16 9.14 35.96 -24.93
C GLY A 16 10.15 34.81 -24.74
N GLU A 17 11.21 35.02 -23.96
CA GLU A 17 12.21 34.00 -23.64
C GLU A 17 11.73 33.15 -22.46
N PHE A 18 12.15 31.88 -22.40
CA PHE A 18 11.83 31.01 -21.27
C PHE A 18 12.32 31.61 -19.94
N ASP A 19 11.42 31.71 -18.96
CA ASP A 19 11.72 32.16 -17.60
C ASP A 19 10.91 31.35 -16.60
N LYS A 20 11.58 30.73 -15.63
CA LYS A 20 10.95 29.93 -14.57
C LYS A 20 9.96 30.74 -13.71
N LYS A 21 10.16 32.06 -13.60
CA LYS A 21 9.27 32.99 -12.89
C LYS A 21 8.26 33.69 -13.81
N GLY A 22 8.32 33.43 -15.12
CA GLY A 22 7.44 34.01 -16.12
C GLY A 22 5.99 33.54 -16.02
N LYS A 23 5.10 34.28 -16.69
CA LYS A 23 3.69 33.91 -16.86
C LYS A 23 3.53 32.97 -18.06
N PHE A 24 2.53 32.09 -18.01
CA PHE A 24 2.22 31.22 -19.13
C PHE A 24 1.72 32.02 -20.33
N LYS A 25 2.30 31.77 -21.50
CA LYS A 25 1.80 32.24 -22.79
C LYS A 25 1.68 31.06 -23.78
N PRO A 26 0.70 31.08 -24.69
CA PRO A 26 0.61 30.12 -25.79
C PRO A 26 1.87 30.11 -26.66
N VAL A 27 2.34 28.93 -27.05
CA VAL A 27 3.43 28.74 -28.02
C VAL A 27 3.10 27.62 -29.00
N SER A 28 3.81 27.53 -30.11
CA SER A 28 3.68 26.39 -31.03
C SER A 28 4.26 25.10 -30.42
N TRP A 29 3.84 23.95 -30.93
CA TRP A 29 4.43 22.66 -30.57
C TRP A 29 5.94 22.61 -30.83
N GLN A 30 6.39 23.14 -31.97
CA GLN A 30 7.82 23.22 -32.28
C GLN A 30 8.57 23.99 -31.18
N ARG A 31 8.09 25.18 -30.80
CA ARG A 31 8.73 25.99 -29.76
C ARG A 31 8.75 25.29 -28.40
N ALA A 32 7.69 24.55 -28.06
CA ALA A 32 7.63 23.78 -26.83
C ALA A 32 8.68 22.65 -26.82
N PHE A 33 8.78 21.89 -27.92
CA PHE A 33 9.78 20.83 -28.06
C PHE A 33 11.22 21.36 -28.11
N ASP A 34 11.47 22.50 -28.77
CA ASP A 34 12.82 23.12 -28.80
C ASP A 34 13.31 23.44 -27.38
N GLU A 35 12.44 23.96 -26.51
CA GLU A 35 12.81 24.28 -25.13
C GLU A 35 12.98 23.00 -24.29
N MET A 36 12.12 21.98 -24.48
CA MET A 36 12.27 20.67 -23.84
C MET A 36 13.58 19.99 -24.23
N GLU A 37 13.92 19.97 -25.51
CA GLU A 37 15.15 19.37 -26.04
C GLU A 37 16.39 20.03 -25.43
N LYS A 38 16.44 21.37 -25.46
CA LYS A 38 17.53 22.16 -24.88
C LYS A 38 17.75 21.81 -23.41
N HIS A 39 16.69 21.74 -22.60
CA HIS A 39 16.79 21.43 -21.19
C HIS A 39 17.12 19.96 -20.91
N ALA A 40 16.53 19.03 -21.67
CA ALA A 40 16.82 17.60 -21.55
C ALA A 40 18.28 17.30 -21.90
N LYS A 41 18.79 17.84 -23.03
CA LYS A 41 20.20 17.71 -23.43
C LYS A 41 21.15 18.29 -22.38
N LYS A 42 20.82 19.47 -21.82
CA LYS A 42 21.61 20.07 -20.73
C LYS A 42 21.66 19.14 -19.52
N ALA A 43 20.51 18.65 -19.05
CA ALA A 43 20.44 17.79 -17.88
C ALA A 43 21.17 16.45 -18.09
N LEU A 44 21.00 15.84 -19.27
CA LEU A 44 21.70 14.61 -19.65
C LEU A 44 23.23 14.81 -19.70
N LYS A 45 23.70 15.95 -20.24
CA LYS A 45 25.14 16.28 -20.28
C LYS A 45 25.73 16.48 -18.89
N GLU A 46 25.00 17.14 -17.99
CA GLU A 46 25.49 17.49 -16.65
C GLU A 46 25.37 16.36 -15.63
N LYS A 47 24.30 15.54 -15.72
CA LYS A 47 23.94 14.55 -14.69
C LYS A 47 23.80 13.13 -15.22
N GLY A 48 24.00 12.90 -16.51
CA GLY A 48 23.79 11.61 -17.13
C GLY A 48 22.30 11.21 -17.23
N PRO A 49 22.01 9.92 -17.45
CA PRO A 49 20.64 9.40 -17.64
C PRO A 49 19.65 9.75 -16.53
N GLU A 50 20.09 9.80 -15.28
CA GLU A 50 19.23 10.13 -14.12
C GLU A 50 18.96 11.65 -13.99
N GLY A 51 19.52 12.47 -14.88
CA GLY A 51 19.21 13.90 -14.97
C GLY A 51 17.80 14.21 -15.50
N VAL A 52 17.14 13.24 -16.13
CA VAL A 52 15.78 13.34 -16.67
C VAL A 52 14.91 12.24 -16.07
N ALA A 53 13.63 12.54 -15.86
CA ALA A 53 12.68 11.62 -15.27
C ALA A 53 11.28 11.77 -15.88
N VAL A 54 10.48 10.71 -15.81
CA VAL A 54 9.07 10.70 -16.22
C VAL A 54 8.24 10.22 -15.03
N PHE A 55 7.27 11.04 -14.62
CA PHE A 55 6.20 10.60 -13.72
C PHE A 55 5.03 10.13 -14.57
N ALA A 56 4.89 8.81 -14.70
CA ALA A 56 3.93 8.17 -15.59
C ALA A 56 2.53 8.06 -14.95
N SER A 57 1.59 7.45 -15.66
CA SER A 57 0.22 7.27 -15.17
C SER A 57 -0.32 5.88 -15.47
N GLY A 58 -1.05 5.28 -14.53
CA GLY A 58 -1.88 4.10 -14.76
C GLY A 58 -3.11 4.38 -15.64
N GLN A 59 -3.38 5.66 -15.96
CA GLN A 59 -4.43 6.08 -16.90
C GLN A 59 -3.93 6.22 -18.34
N TYR A 60 -2.66 5.90 -18.60
CA TYR A 60 -2.18 5.77 -19.96
C TYR A 60 -2.87 4.60 -20.66
N THR A 61 -3.01 4.71 -21.97
CA THR A 61 -3.17 3.51 -22.79
C THR A 61 -1.95 2.61 -22.62
N VAL A 62 -2.13 1.31 -22.83
CA VAL A 62 -1.03 0.34 -22.78
C VAL A 62 0.12 0.77 -23.70
N MET A 63 -0.21 1.28 -24.90
CA MET A 63 0.77 1.70 -25.90
C MET A 63 1.55 2.94 -25.48
N GLU A 64 0.91 3.93 -24.86
CA GLU A 64 1.59 5.11 -24.31
C GLU A 64 2.56 4.73 -23.18
N GLY A 65 2.13 3.86 -22.26
CA GLY A 65 2.98 3.34 -21.20
C GLY A 65 4.20 2.59 -21.75
N TYR A 66 3.98 1.72 -22.73
CA TYR A 66 5.06 0.98 -23.40
C TYR A 66 6.03 1.90 -24.14
N ALA A 67 5.52 2.90 -24.87
CA ALA A 67 6.35 3.89 -25.55
C ALA A 67 7.19 4.71 -24.56
N ALA A 68 6.61 5.18 -23.45
CA ALA A 68 7.33 5.90 -22.41
C ALA A 68 8.42 5.05 -21.75
N GLN A 69 8.14 3.76 -21.50
CA GLN A 69 9.13 2.81 -21.00
C GLN A 69 10.30 2.62 -21.98
N LYS A 70 10.03 2.43 -23.28
CA LYS A 70 11.08 2.33 -24.30
C LYS A 70 11.89 3.61 -24.43
N MET A 71 11.25 4.77 -24.40
CA MET A 71 11.92 6.06 -24.44
C MET A 71 12.88 6.20 -23.25
N MET A 72 12.42 5.92 -22.03
CA MET A 72 13.23 6.10 -20.83
C MET A 72 14.32 5.04 -20.69
N LYS A 73 13.98 3.75 -20.74
CA LYS A 73 14.92 2.64 -20.49
C LYS A 73 15.77 2.33 -21.71
N GLY A 74 15.19 2.33 -22.91
CA GLY A 74 15.89 2.01 -24.16
C GLY A 74 16.57 3.22 -24.82
N GLY A 75 15.94 4.40 -24.76
CA GLY A 75 16.46 5.64 -25.35
C GLY A 75 17.40 6.38 -24.41
N PHE A 76 16.85 7.00 -23.36
CA PHE A 76 17.62 7.78 -22.39
C PHE A 76 18.47 6.93 -21.44
N ARG A 77 18.30 5.61 -21.45
CA ARG A 77 19.02 4.64 -20.61
C ARG A 77 18.87 4.94 -19.12
N SER A 78 17.67 5.37 -18.72
CA SER A 78 17.33 5.79 -17.38
C SER A 78 16.18 4.95 -16.82
N ASN A 79 16.29 4.59 -15.54
CA ASN A 79 15.22 3.97 -14.76
C ASN A 79 14.37 4.99 -13.99
N ALA A 80 14.60 6.29 -14.18
CA ALA A 80 13.84 7.36 -13.53
C ALA A 80 12.44 7.53 -14.17
N ILE A 81 11.67 6.44 -14.22
CA ILE A 81 10.29 6.39 -14.66
C ILE A 81 9.48 5.62 -13.63
N ASP A 82 8.47 6.26 -13.03
CA ASP A 82 7.59 5.62 -12.06
C ASP A 82 6.18 6.24 -12.19
N PRO A 83 5.10 5.45 -12.11
CA PRO A 83 3.75 5.95 -12.29
C PRO A 83 3.10 6.42 -10.99
N ASN A 84 2.00 7.17 -11.10
CA ASN A 84 1.09 7.39 -9.97
C ASN A 84 0.59 6.09 -9.30
N ALA A 85 0.57 4.96 -10.01
CA ALA A 85 0.25 3.65 -9.47
C ALA A 85 1.22 3.20 -8.34
N ARG A 86 2.39 3.84 -8.20
CA ARG A 86 3.25 3.71 -7.01
C ARG A 86 2.52 4.02 -5.72
N HIS A 87 1.64 5.03 -5.75
CA HIS A 87 0.84 5.46 -4.60
C HIS A 87 -0.41 4.61 -4.39
N CYS A 88 -0.61 3.56 -5.19
CA CYS A 88 -1.83 2.77 -5.19
C CYS A 88 -1.51 1.27 -5.08
N MET A 89 -0.99 0.67 -6.14
CA MET A 89 -0.91 -0.79 -6.27
C MET A 89 0.44 -1.39 -5.86
N ALA A 90 1.46 -0.58 -5.57
CA ALA A 90 2.82 -1.08 -5.33
C ALA A 90 2.91 -2.12 -4.19
N SER A 91 2.18 -1.93 -3.09
CA SER A 91 2.16 -2.90 -1.99
C SER A 91 1.47 -4.21 -2.39
N ALA A 92 0.39 -4.13 -3.17
CA ALA A 92 -0.31 -5.32 -3.69
C ALA A 92 0.61 -6.11 -4.63
N VAL A 93 1.25 -5.45 -5.60
CA VAL A 93 2.20 -6.06 -6.55
C VAL A 93 3.31 -6.81 -5.82
N VAL A 94 3.91 -6.19 -4.81
CA VAL A 94 4.99 -6.83 -4.03
C VAL A 94 4.45 -8.01 -3.20
N GLY A 95 3.24 -7.89 -2.62
CA GLY A 95 2.57 -9.00 -1.94
C GLY A 95 2.34 -10.19 -2.88
N PHE A 96 1.81 -9.93 -4.08
CA PHE A 96 1.62 -10.96 -5.12
C PHE A 96 2.94 -11.64 -5.50
N TYR A 97 4.01 -10.89 -5.73
CA TYR A 97 5.33 -11.49 -6.01
C TYR A 97 5.88 -12.30 -4.84
N GLN A 98 5.70 -11.86 -3.60
CA GLN A 98 6.20 -12.59 -2.43
C GLN A 98 5.40 -13.87 -2.15
N THR A 99 4.11 -13.89 -2.44
CA THR A 99 3.24 -15.05 -2.17
C THR A 99 3.15 -16.02 -3.35
N PHE A 100 3.05 -15.51 -4.58
CA PHE A 100 2.74 -16.31 -5.78
C PHE A 100 3.80 -16.25 -6.87
N GLY A 101 4.77 -15.33 -6.77
CA GLY A 101 5.81 -15.14 -7.79
C GLY A 101 5.33 -14.49 -9.09
N ILE A 102 4.05 -14.14 -9.19
CA ILE A 102 3.41 -13.45 -10.32
C ILE A 102 2.43 -12.41 -9.79
N ASP A 103 2.25 -11.32 -10.55
CA ASP A 103 1.36 -10.21 -10.23
C ASP A 103 -0.11 -10.50 -10.63
N GLU A 104 -1.02 -9.67 -10.12
CA GLU A 104 -2.47 -9.66 -10.33
C GLU A 104 -3.29 -10.78 -9.64
N PRO A 105 -4.60 -10.55 -9.39
CA PRO A 105 -5.47 -11.53 -8.73
C PRO A 105 -5.62 -12.85 -9.50
N SER A 106 -5.76 -13.96 -8.77
CA SER A 106 -6.04 -15.28 -9.33
C SER A 106 -7.51 -15.51 -9.71
N GLY A 107 -8.42 -14.74 -9.11
CA GLY A 107 -9.86 -14.80 -9.35
C GLY A 107 -10.34 -13.77 -10.38
N CYS A 108 -11.65 -13.62 -10.51
CA CYS A 108 -12.29 -12.64 -11.38
C CYS A 108 -13.61 -12.13 -10.79
N TYR A 109 -14.30 -11.23 -11.50
CA TYR A 109 -15.53 -10.66 -10.93
C TYR A 109 -16.69 -11.66 -10.81
N ASP A 110 -16.66 -12.77 -11.54
CA ASP A 110 -17.69 -13.82 -11.47
C ASP A 110 -17.72 -14.53 -10.12
N ASP A 111 -16.64 -14.39 -9.33
CA ASP A 111 -16.57 -14.87 -7.95
C ASP A 111 -17.62 -14.19 -7.05
N ILE A 112 -18.09 -12.98 -7.42
CA ILE A 112 -19.09 -12.23 -6.66
C ILE A 112 -20.42 -12.98 -6.64
N GLU A 113 -20.83 -13.61 -7.73
CA GLU A 113 -22.14 -14.27 -7.81
C GLU A 113 -22.17 -15.65 -7.15
N ILE A 114 -21.01 -16.26 -6.93
CA ILE A 114 -20.87 -17.62 -6.38
C ILE A 114 -20.42 -17.65 -4.92
N THR A 115 -19.93 -16.54 -4.36
CA THR A 115 -19.52 -16.49 -2.95
C THR A 115 -20.70 -16.50 -1.98
N ASP A 116 -20.48 -17.05 -0.79
CA ASP A 116 -21.40 -16.99 0.34
C ASP A 116 -20.96 -15.97 1.40
N THR A 117 -19.71 -15.48 1.33
CA THR A 117 -19.19 -14.49 2.28
C THR A 117 -18.35 -13.45 1.55
N ILE A 118 -18.63 -12.18 1.82
CA ILE A 118 -17.85 -11.05 1.34
C ILE A 118 -17.21 -10.38 2.55
N VAL A 119 -15.89 -10.20 2.52
CA VAL A 119 -15.15 -9.48 3.55
C VAL A 119 -14.48 -8.25 2.92
N THR A 120 -14.91 -7.05 3.29
CA THR A 120 -14.24 -5.81 2.83
C THR A 120 -13.20 -5.39 3.85
N TRP A 121 -11.93 -5.53 3.51
CA TRP A 121 -10.81 -5.03 4.33
C TRP A 121 -10.44 -3.62 3.91
N GLY A 122 -10.98 -2.60 4.59
CA GLY A 122 -10.70 -1.18 4.33
C GLY A 122 -11.33 -0.62 3.04
N SER A 123 -12.04 -1.45 2.28
CA SER A 123 -12.55 -1.09 0.95
C SER A 123 -13.90 -0.40 1.05
N ASN A 124 -13.97 0.89 0.66
CA ASN A 124 -15.23 1.60 0.47
C ASN A 124 -15.77 1.35 -0.96
N MET A 125 -16.23 0.13 -1.22
CA MET A 125 -16.67 -0.30 -2.55
C MET A 125 -17.86 0.52 -3.07
N ALA A 126 -18.77 0.94 -2.20
CA ALA A 126 -19.96 1.70 -2.58
C ALA A 126 -19.61 3.01 -3.31
N GLU A 127 -18.49 3.64 -2.98
CA GLU A 127 -18.08 4.93 -3.55
C GLU A 127 -16.89 4.81 -4.52
N MET A 128 -16.00 3.84 -4.32
CA MET A 128 -14.77 3.69 -5.12
C MET A 128 -14.87 2.61 -6.20
N HIS A 129 -15.77 1.64 -6.05
CA HIS A 129 -16.02 0.56 -7.01
C HIS A 129 -17.52 0.27 -7.17
N PRO A 130 -18.34 1.28 -7.53
CA PRO A 130 -19.80 1.23 -7.39
C PRO A 130 -20.46 0.09 -8.19
N ILE A 131 -19.93 -0.27 -9.36
CA ILE A 131 -20.49 -1.36 -10.17
C ILE A 131 -20.19 -2.74 -9.54
N LEU A 132 -19.02 -2.92 -8.93
CA LEU A 132 -18.73 -4.14 -8.18
C LEU A 132 -19.61 -4.21 -6.92
N TRP A 133 -19.80 -3.07 -6.24
CA TRP A 133 -20.69 -3.02 -5.08
C TRP A 133 -22.15 -3.29 -5.46
N SER A 134 -22.59 -2.87 -6.64
CA SER A 134 -23.91 -3.21 -7.17
C SER A 134 -24.08 -4.73 -7.32
N ARG A 135 -23.06 -5.44 -7.82
CA ARG A 135 -23.07 -6.91 -7.93
C ARG A 135 -23.07 -7.59 -6.56
N VAL A 136 -22.25 -7.10 -5.63
CA VAL A 136 -22.25 -7.58 -4.23
C VAL A 136 -23.62 -7.38 -3.57
N SER A 137 -24.22 -6.21 -3.77
CA SER A 137 -25.55 -5.88 -3.25
C SER A 137 -26.60 -6.80 -3.84
N ASP A 138 -26.57 -7.06 -5.15
CA ASP A 138 -27.49 -8.00 -5.79
C ASP A 138 -27.34 -9.41 -5.23
N ARG A 139 -26.10 -9.92 -5.13
CA ARG A 139 -25.81 -11.23 -4.51
C ARG A 139 -26.36 -11.32 -3.08
N LYS A 140 -26.13 -10.30 -2.26
CA LYS A 140 -26.60 -10.26 -0.87
C LYS A 140 -28.12 -10.18 -0.78
N LEU A 141 -28.77 -9.30 -1.54
CA LEU A 141 -30.21 -9.07 -1.46
C LEU A 141 -31.02 -10.20 -2.09
N SER A 142 -30.46 -10.90 -3.07
CA SER A 142 -31.09 -12.07 -3.68
C SER A 142 -31.01 -13.33 -2.79
N ASN A 143 -30.03 -13.41 -1.88
CA ASN A 143 -29.85 -14.54 -0.96
C ASN A 143 -29.45 -14.10 0.47
N PRO A 144 -30.27 -13.29 1.17
CA PRO A 144 -29.87 -12.59 2.40
C PRO A 144 -29.57 -13.52 3.58
N ASP A 145 -30.21 -14.70 3.61
CA ASP A 145 -30.01 -15.71 4.66
C ASP A 145 -28.69 -16.47 4.49
N LYS A 146 -28.25 -16.66 3.24
CA LYS A 146 -27.02 -17.40 2.91
C LYS A 146 -25.80 -16.49 2.87
N VAL A 147 -25.93 -15.34 2.21
CA VAL A 147 -24.79 -14.46 1.90
C VAL A 147 -24.52 -13.53 3.08
N LYS A 148 -23.27 -13.47 3.53
CA LYS A 148 -22.82 -12.56 4.61
C LYS A 148 -21.85 -11.50 4.11
N ILE A 149 -22.04 -10.26 4.58
CA ILE A 149 -21.12 -9.14 4.35
C ILE A 149 -20.49 -8.73 5.69
N VAL A 150 -19.16 -8.83 5.76
CA VAL A 150 -18.35 -8.37 6.88
C VAL A 150 -17.52 -7.19 6.42
N ASN A 151 -17.73 -6.02 7.01
CA ASN A 151 -16.98 -4.81 6.70
C ASN A 151 -16.00 -4.50 7.83
N ILE A 152 -14.70 -4.43 7.51
CA ILE A 152 -13.63 -4.09 8.44
C ILE A 152 -13.03 -2.76 8.01
N GLN A 153 -13.31 -1.68 8.74
CA GLN A 153 -13.07 -0.31 8.30
C GLN A 153 -12.52 0.56 9.44
N THR A 154 -11.92 1.71 9.14
CA THR A 154 -11.47 2.66 10.18
C THR A 154 -12.50 3.75 10.50
N TYR A 155 -13.56 3.84 9.69
CA TYR A 155 -14.70 4.73 9.87
C TYR A 155 -15.92 4.18 9.11
N THR A 156 -17.13 4.58 9.52
CA THR A 156 -18.36 4.17 8.85
C THR A 156 -18.57 4.93 7.55
N HIS A 157 -18.96 4.23 6.49
CA HIS A 157 -19.29 4.79 5.16
C HIS A 157 -20.33 3.92 4.45
N ARG A 158 -20.79 4.30 3.26
CA ARG A 158 -21.94 3.68 2.55
C ARG A 158 -21.85 2.17 2.32
N THR A 159 -20.64 1.60 2.26
CA THR A 159 -20.47 0.13 2.18
C THR A 159 -21.02 -0.59 3.44
N CYS A 160 -21.07 0.10 4.59
CA CYS A 160 -21.59 -0.44 5.85
C CYS A 160 -23.12 -0.60 5.88
N ASP A 161 -23.84 0.08 4.99
CA ASP A 161 -25.32 0.16 5.04
C ASP A 161 -26.01 -1.20 4.81
N ILE A 162 -25.34 -2.15 4.14
CA ILE A 162 -25.83 -3.52 3.93
C ILE A 162 -24.93 -4.60 4.56
N GLY A 163 -24.01 -4.19 5.45
CA GLY A 163 -23.13 -5.11 6.18
C GLY A 163 -23.90 -5.88 7.25
N ASP A 164 -23.71 -7.20 7.32
CA ASP A 164 -24.20 -8.01 8.44
C ASP A 164 -23.34 -7.74 9.70
N ILE A 165 -22.03 -7.59 9.52
CA ILE A 165 -21.07 -7.29 10.58
C ILE A 165 -20.24 -6.09 10.15
N ASN A 166 -20.21 -5.04 10.98
CA ASN A 166 -19.41 -3.84 10.76
C ASN A 166 -18.42 -3.67 11.93
N ILE A 167 -17.13 -3.80 11.63
CA ILE A 167 -16.01 -3.69 12.56
C ILE A 167 -15.27 -2.38 12.29
N ILE A 168 -15.29 -1.47 13.27
CA ILE A 168 -14.50 -0.24 13.22
C ILE A 168 -13.21 -0.44 14.01
N PHE A 169 -12.07 -0.46 13.33
CA PHE A 169 -10.77 -0.76 13.93
C PHE A 169 -9.82 0.45 13.95
N SER A 170 -8.87 0.43 14.88
CA SER A 170 -7.84 1.45 15.04
C SER A 170 -6.82 1.35 13.90
N PRO A 171 -6.41 2.46 13.25
CA PRO A 171 -5.45 2.41 12.13
C PRO A 171 -4.17 1.61 12.44
N ASN A 172 -3.69 0.87 11.44
CA ASN A 172 -2.51 -0.03 11.49
C ASN A 172 -2.64 -1.25 12.43
N THR A 173 -3.85 -1.63 12.84
CA THR A 173 -4.08 -2.84 13.65
C THR A 173 -4.79 -3.96 12.91
N ASP A 174 -5.10 -3.75 11.63
CA ASP A 174 -5.49 -4.77 10.67
C ASP A 174 -4.50 -5.93 10.61
N LEU A 175 -3.20 -5.67 10.69
CA LEU A 175 -2.16 -6.71 10.79
C LEU A 175 -2.37 -7.63 12.00
N ALA A 176 -2.81 -7.10 13.14
CA ALA A 176 -3.12 -7.91 14.31
C ALA A 176 -4.39 -8.74 14.10
N ILE A 177 -5.40 -8.20 13.42
CA ILE A 177 -6.64 -8.93 13.09
C ILE A 177 -6.34 -10.06 12.08
N TRP A 178 -5.48 -9.85 11.07
CA TRP A 178 -5.04 -10.91 10.16
C TRP A 178 -4.34 -12.05 10.91
N ASN A 179 -3.42 -11.73 11.81
CA ASN A 179 -2.74 -12.74 12.61
C ASN A 179 -3.67 -13.39 13.64
N TYR A 180 -4.68 -12.68 14.14
CA TYR A 180 -5.73 -13.26 14.99
C TYR A 180 -6.56 -14.31 14.25
N ILE A 181 -6.99 -14.04 13.02
CA ILE A 181 -7.73 -15.02 12.21
C ILE A 181 -6.86 -16.27 11.98
N ALA A 182 -5.57 -16.08 11.67
CA ALA A 182 -4.64 -17.19 11.55
C ALA A 182 -4.44 -17.93 12.89
N HIS A 183 -4.35 -17.22 14.01
CA HIS A 183 -4.29 -17.81 15.35
C HIS A 183 -5.51 -18.69 15.62
N GLU A 184 -6.73 -18.19 15.35
CA GLU A 184 -7.97 -18.94 15.53
C GLU A 184 -7.96 -20.23 14.70
N ILE A 185 -7.60 -20.17 13.42
CA ILE A 185 -7.49 -21.36 12.56
C ILE A 185 -6.44 -22.35 13.10
N VAL A 186 -5.28 -21.87 13.55
CA VAL A 186 -4.15 -22.74 13.93
C VAL A 186 -4.26 -23.34 15.34
N TYR A 187 -4.89 -22.61 16.27
CA TYR A 187 -4.98 -23.01 17.67
C TYR A 187 -6.36 -23.53 18.06
N ASN A 188 -7.43 -22.90 17.59
CA ASN A 188 -8.79 -23.16 18.07
C ASN A 188 -9.64 -23.95 17.06
N HIS A 189 -9.34 -23.80 15.77
CA HIS A 189 -10.04 -24.44 14.65
C HIS A 189 -9.11 -25.21 13.70
N PRO A 190 -8.20 -26.07 14.20
CA PRO A 190 -7.25 -26.80 13.35
C PRO A 190 -7.95 -27.73 12.34
N GLU A 191 -9.21 -28.09 12.56
CA GLU A 191 -10.06 -28.82 11.62
C GLU A 191 -10.37 -28.04 10.34
N ALA A 192 -10.26 -26.71 10.36
CA ALA A 192 -10.44 -25.85 9.19
C ALA A 192 -9.22 -25.85 8.25
N ILE A 193 -8.10 -26.45 8.66
CA ILE A 193 -6.87 -26.51 7.86
C ILE A 193 -6.97 -27.66 6.87
N ASP A 194 -6.96 -27.33 5.58
CA ASP A 194 -6.76 -28.31 4.50
C ASP A 194 -5.28 -28.72 4.43
N TRP A 195 -4.93 -29.77 5.16
CA TRP A 195 -3.57 -30.26 5.25
C TRP A 195 -3.02 -30.84 3.95
N ASP A 196 -3.88 -31.33 3.07
CA ASP A 196 -3.44 -31.87 1.79
C ASP A 196 -3.01 -30.71 0.88
N PHE A 197 -3.84 -29.66 0.81
CA PHE A 197 -3.46 -28.44 0.11
C PHE A 197 -2.18 -27.80 0.66
N ILE A 198 -2.04 -27.68 1.99
CA ILE A 198 -0.84 -27.11 2.61
C ILE A 198 0.41 -27.90 2.24
N LYS A 199 0.39 -29.24 2.35
CA LYS A 199 1.56 -30.08 2.08
C LYS A 199 1.98 -30.05 0.61
N GLU A 200 1.02 -29.92 -0.30
CA GLU A 200 1.27 -29.96 -1.74
C GLU A 200 1.66 -28.58 -2.31
N ASN A 201 1.10 -27.49 -1.77
CA ASN A 201 1.11 -26.20 -2.46
C ASN A 201 1.72 -25.04 -1.64
N ILE A 202 2.00 -25.22 -0.35
CA ILE A 202 2.36 -24.11 0.53
C ILE A 202 3.71 -24.33 1.22
N VAL A 203 4.49 -23.24 1.29
CA VAL A 203 5.66 -23.12 2.17
C VAL A 203 5.43 -21.98 3.15
N PHE A 204 5.97 -22.11 4.36
CA PHE A 204 5.92 -21.07 5.38
C PHE A 204 7.20 -20.25 5.35
N THR A 205 7.11 -18.93 5.47
CA THR A 205 8.26 -18.04 5.49
C THR A 205 8.13 -16.97 6.57
N ALA A 206 9.25 -16.43 7.01
CA ALA A 206 9.32 -15.26 7.88
C ALA A 206 10.20 -14.17 7.24
N GLY A 207 9.91 -12.91 7.58
CA GLY A 207 10.69 -11.74 7.22
C GLY A 207 11.16 -10.95 8.43
N PRO A 208 12.06 -9.97 8.25
CA PRO A 208 12.50 -9.09 9.32
C PRO A 208 11.39 -8.14 9.78
N VAL A 209 11.35 -7.84 11.09
CA VAL A 209 10.32 -6.98 11.71
C VAL A 209 10.72 -5.51 11.86
N ASN A 210 11.99 -5.19 11.63
CA ASN A 210 12.61 -3.88 11.88
C ASN A 210 13.00 -3.16 10.58
N ILE A 211 12.07 -3.05 9.63
CA ILE A 211 12.33 -2.60 8.26
C ILE A 211 12.20 -1.08 8.01
N GLY A 212 12.01 -0.29 9.07
CA GLY A 212 11.83 1.16 8.96
C GLY A 212 10.48 1.55 8.35
N TYR A 213 10.41 2.77 7.84
CA TYR A 213 9.19 3.44 7.37
C TYR A 213 9.36 4.09 5.98
N GLY A 214 10.46 3.81 5.28
CA GLY A 214 10.74 4.34 3.94
C GLY A 214 11.11 5.82 3.93
N MET A 215 11.58 6.35 5.06
CA MET A 215 12.04 7.74 5.12
C MET A 215 13.52 7.85 4.76
N ARG A 216 14.00 9.09 4.64
CA ARG A 216 15.41 9.38 4.40
C ARG A 216 16.29 8.88 5.55
N ARG A 217 17.43 8.28 5.19
CA ARG A 217 18.38 7.71 6.15
C ARG A 217 19.56 8.63 6.45
N LYS A 218 20.17 8.44 7.63
CA LYS A 218 21.33 9.22 8.09
C LYS A 218 22.45 9.18 7.05
N GLY A 219 22.97 10.35 6.68
CA GLY A 219 24.05 10.50 5.71
C GLY A 219 23.59 10.92 4.31
N GLU A 220 22.30 10.77 3.98
CA GLU A 220 21.74 11.28 2.74
C GLU A 220 21.85 12.80 2.64
N LYS A 221 22.20 13.30 1.44
CA LYS A 221 22.43 14.72 1.17
C LYS A 221 21.26 15.60 1.59
N SER A 222 20.05 15.16 1.31
CA SER A 222 18.80 15.86 1.65
C SER A 222 18.62 16.15 3.14
N LEU A 223 19.14 15.29 4.03
CA LEU A 223 19.08 15.54 5.47
C LEU A 223 20.15 16.55 5.92
N LYS A 224 21.28 16.62 5.20
CA LYS A 224 22.37 17.57 5.49
C LYS A 224 22.03 19.00 5.08
N ASP A 225 21.18 19.15 4.08
CA ASP A 225 20.79 20.46 3.54
C ASP A 225 19.87 21.27 4.49
N GLY A 226 19.49 20.72 5.66
CA GLY A 226 18.81 21.46 6.74
C GLY A 226 17.38 21.94 6.40
N LYS A 227 16.70 21.26 5.48
CA LYS A 227 15.38 21.67 4.96
C LYS A 227 14.18 21.17 5.78
N TYR A 228 14.43 20.39 6.83
CA TYR A 228 13.39 19.75 7.61
C TYR A 228 13.15 20.49 8.92
N SER A 229 11.88 20.63 9.32
CA SER A 229 11.51 21.14 10.63
C SER A 229 11.90 20.15 11.74
N ALA A 230 11.83 20.60 13.00
CA ALA A 230 12.10 19.72 14.13
C ALA A 230 11.09 18.55 14.20
N GLU A 231 9.83 18.82 13.90
CA GLU A 231 8.74 17.84 13.86
C GLU A 231 8.94 16.82 12.73
N GLU A 232 9.35 17.28 11.54
CA GLU A 232 9.68 16.37 10.43
C GLU A 232 10.88 15.48 10.79
N MET A 233 11.89 16.04 11.46
CA MET A 233 13.06 15.29 11.90
C MET A 233 12.71 14.27 13.00
N GLU A 234 11.73 14.55 13.86
CA GLU A 234 11.22 13.57 14.82
C GLU A 234 10.65 12.34 14.09
N ILE A 235 9.84 12.54 13.06
CA ILE A 235 9.26 11.44 12.26
C ILE A 235 10.36 10.70 11.48
N ILE A 236 11.26 11.43 10.83
CA ILE A 236 12.36 10.85 10.05
C ILE A 236 13.28 10.01 10.96
N SER A 237 13.50 10.42 12.21
CA SER A 237 14.37 9.68 13.12
C SER A 237 13.90 8.25 13.39
N LYS A 238 12.58 8.00 13.31
CA LYS A 238 11.96 6.67 13.49
C LYS A 238 12.38 5.67 12.41
N GLU A 239 12.86 6.13 11.27
CA GLU A 239 13.46 5.29 10.23
C GLU A 239 14.76 4.61 10.70
N MET A 240 15.49 5.23 11.63
CA MET A 240 16.73 4.66 12.17
C MET A 240 16.44 3.70 13.31
N GLU A 241 15.58 4.12 14.23
CA GLU A 241 15.24 3.34 15.41
C GLU A 241 13.96 3.86 16.05
N LYS A 242 13.28 3.01 16.81
CA LYS A 242 12.13 3.39 17.62
C LYS A 242 12.13 2.68 18.96
N LYS A 243 11.35 3.20 19.89
CA LYS A 243 10.99 2.49 21.11
C LYS A 243 9.82 1.56 20.85
N VAL A 244 9.97 0.30 21.25
CA VAL A 244 8.90 -0.70 21.20
C VAL A 244 7.82 -0.29 22.20
N SER A 245 6.61 -0.03 21.69
CA SER A 245 5.48 0.38 22.54
C SER A 245 4.77 -0.80 23.19
N ALA A 246 4.06 -0.55 24.29
CA ALA A 246 3.18 -1.55 24.94
C ALA A 246 2.17 -2.20 23.97
N LYS A 247 1.74 -1.45 22.94
CA LYS A 247 0.76 -1.90 21.93
C LYS A 247 1.32 -3.02 21.06
N GLU A 248 2.59 -2.93 20.67
CA GLU A 248 3.23 -3.87 19.72
C GLU A 248 4.15 -4.90 20.40
N ALA A 249 4.53 -4.68 21.66
CA ALA A 249 5.45 -5.56 22.37
C ALA A 249 5.02 -7.05 22.36
N PRO A 250 3.74 -7.41 22.62
CA PRO A 250 3.34 -8.82 22.56
C PRO A 250 3.53 -9.44 21.17
N ALA A 251 3.17 -8.72 20.11
CA ALA A 251 3.39 -9.18 18.73
C ALA A 251 4.88 -9.33 18.35
N LEU A 252 5.77 -8.60 19.01
CA LEU A 252 7.21 -8.64 18.75
C LEU A 252 8.00 -9.56 19.69
N GLU A 253 7.36 -10.10 20.73
CA GLU A 253 7.99 -11.01 21.70
C GLU A 253 8.61 -12.26 21.03
N PRO A 254 7.96 -12.93 20.05
CA PRO A 254 8.57 -14.06 19.34
C PRO A 254 9.87 -13.71 18.61
N TYR A 255 10.11 -12.42 18.36
CA TYR A 255 11.31 -11.88 17.72
C TYR A 255 12.32 -11.31 18.71
N GLY A 256 12.08 -11.48 20.02
CA GLY A 256 13.01 -11.12 21.09
C GLY A 256 12.93 -9.67 21.57
N TYR A 257 11.88 -8.93 21.21
CA TYR A 257 11.68 -7.55 21.67
C TYR A 257 10.68 -7.46 22.83
N LYS A 258 10.91 -6.52 23.73
CA LYS A 258 10.04 -6.17 24.85
C LYS A 258 9.67 -4.69 24.82
N GLU A 259 8.62 -4.32 25.55
CA GLU A 259 8.26 -2.93 25.74
C GLU A 259 9.45 -2.11 26.27
N GLY A 260 9.69 -0.93 25.68
CA GLY A 260 10.78 -0.03 26.06
C GLY A 260 12.12 -0.32 25.39
N ASP A 261 12.28 -1.49 24.75
CA ASP A 261 13.46 -1.80 23.97
C ASP A 261 13.64 -0.80 22.81
N THR A 262 14.89 -0.52 22.47
CA THR A 262 15.23 0.22 21.25
C THR A 262 15.33 -0.76 20.08
N MET A 263 14.34 -0.74 19.21
CA MET A 263 14.39 -1.46 17.94
C MET A 263 15.16 -0.62 16.92
N LYS A 264 16.34 -1.10 16.52
CA LYS A 264 17.14 -0.49 15.46
C LYS A 264 16.64 -0.98 14.11
N ASN A 265 16.23 -0.05 13.27
CA ASN A 265 15.65 -0.33 11.97
C ASN A 265 16.74 -0.42 10.89
N THR A 266 16.64 -1.45 10.05
CA THR A 266 17.38 -1.55 8.81
C THR A 266 16.61 -0.87 7.68
N ALA A 267 17.27 -0.65 6.53
CA ALA A 267 16.54 -0.24 5.33
C ALA A 267 15.51 -1.32 4.94
N GLY A 268 14.41 -0.88 4.32
CA GLY A 268 13.36 -1.77 3.83
C GLY A 268 13.91 -2.90 2.96
N THR A 269 13.38 -4.11 3.13
CA THR A 269 13.85 -5.30 2.42
C THR A 269 12.71 -6.26 2.14
N LEU A 270 12.85 -7.04 1.06
CA LEU A 270 11.95 -8.15 0.72
C LEU A 270 12.53 -9.51 1.11
N LYS A 271 13.65 -9.51 1.86
CA LYS A 271 14.28 -10.73 2.36
C LYS A 271 13.30 -11.49 3.24
N HIS A 272 13.23 -12.78 3.00
CA HIS A 272 12.48 -13.73 3.79
C HIS A 272 13.24 -15.07 3.77
N TRP A 273 12.92 -15.94 4.72
CA TRP A 273 13.49 -17.28 4.82
C TRP A 273 12.39 -18.27 5.14
N GLN A 274 12.56 -19.51 4.67
CA GLN A 274 11.62 -20.58 4.95
C GLN A 274 11.66 -20.94 6.44
N ILE A 275 10.49 -21.23 7.00
CA ILE A 275 10.29 -21.72 8.37
C ILE A 275 9.40 -22.96 8.34
N SER A 276 9.38 -23.69 9.45
CA SER A 276 8.43 -24.78 9.67
C SER A 276 7.04 -24.24 10.02
N PHE A 277 6.02 -25.09 9.86
CA PHE A 277 4.67 -24.79 10.37
C PHE A 277 4.68 -24.54 11.88
N ASP A 278 5.50 -25.27 12.65
CA ASP A 278 5.59 -25.09 14.10
C ASP A 278 6.16 -23.73 14.49
N GLU A 279 7.12 -23.21 13.73
CA GLU A 279 7.64 -21.85 13.90
C GLU A 279 6.59 -20.80 13.54
N TYR A 280 5.86 -21.01 12.44
CA TYR A 280 4.74 -20.16 12.06
C TYR A 280 3.67 -20.14 13.17
N LYS A 281 3.25 -21.31 13.66
CA LYS A 281 2.32 -21.45 14.78
C LYS A 281 2.79 -20.70 16.01
N LYS A 282 4.06 -20.84 16.40
CA LYS A 282 4.64 -20.09 17.53
C LYS A 282 4.57 -18.58 17.34
N SER A 283 4.78 -18.07 16.13
CA SER A 283 4.66 -16.62 15.87
C SER A 283 3.23 -16.09 16.04
N LEU A 284 2.21 -16.94 15.92
CA LEU A 284 0.81 -16.56 16.09
C LEU A 284 0.37 -16.52 17.56
N ALA A 285 1.10 -17.16 18.48
CA ALA A 285 0.71 -17.30 19.88
C ALA A 285 0.29 -15.99 20.58
N PRO A 286 0.94 -14.82 20.34
CA PRO A 286 0.54 -13.57 20.99
C PRO A 286 -0.80 -13.02 20.54
N PHE A 287 -1.28 -13.40 19.34
CA PHE A 287 -2.47 -12.82 18.71
C PHE A 287 -3.76 -13.45 19.22
N THR A 288 -3.98 -13.40 20.53
CA THR A 288 -5.25 -13.83 21.16
C THR A 288 -6.34 -12.78 20.97
N LEU A 289 -7.61 -13.19 21.13
CA LEU A 289 -8.76 -12.27 21.07
C LEU A 289 -8.61 -11.09 22.04
N ASP A 290 -8.17 -11.35 23.28
CA ASP A 290 -7.99 -10.30 24.28
C ASP A 290 -6.92 -9.27 23.90
N TYR A 291 -5.77 -9.74 23.39
CA TYR A 291 -4.69 -8.85 22.95
C TYR A 291 -5.14 -8.03 21.74
N VAL A 292 -5.68 -8.69 20.72
CA VAL A 292 -6.06 -8.06 19.45
C VAL A 292 -7.19 -7.08 19.67
N ALA A 293 -8.25 -7.45 20.40
CA ALA A 293 -9.35 -6.54 20.70
C ALA A 293 -8.89 -5.29 21.47
N LYS A 294 -7.99 -5.45 22.44
CA LYS A 294 -7.44 -4.33 23.22
C LYS A 294 -6.74 -3.30 22.35
N ILE A 295 -6.02 -3.74 21.31
CA ILE A 295 -5.25 -2.84 20.45
C ILE A 295 -6.03 -2.36 19.22
N ALA A 296 -7.00 -3.17 18.75
CA ALA A 296 -7.66 -2.97 17.48
C ALA A 296 -9.01 -2.27 17.57
N LYS A 297 -9.69 -2.23 18.72
CA LYS A 297 -10.96 -1.52 18.85
C LYS A 297 -10.83 -0.04 18.42
N GLY A 298 -11.59 0.36 17.41
CA GLY A 298 -11.52 1.68 16.79
C GLY A 298 -12.64 2.64 17.20
N ASP A 299 -13.85 2.13 17.42
CA ASP A 299 -15.00 2.97 17.82
C ASP A 299 -14.91 3.30 19.33
N PRO A 300 -14.78 4.57 19.73
CA PRO A 300 -14.75 4.96 21.15
C PRO A 300 -16.06 4.67 21.89
N ASN A 301 -17.20 4.57 21.19
CA ASN A 301 -18.52 4.35 21.79
C ASN A 301 -18.88 2.86 21.94
N GLU A 302 -18.11 1.98 21.30
CA GLU A 302 -18.29 0.53 21.40
C GLU A 302 -17.58 -0.04 22.63
N SER A 303 -18.25 -0.95 23.35
CA SER A 303 -17.61 -1.67 24.46
C SER A 303 -16.60 -2.69 23.94
N ILE A 304 -15.59 -3.02 24.74
CA ILE A 304 -14.61 -4.03 24.34
C ILE A 304 -15.26 -5.40 24.11
N GLU A 305 -16.31 -5.74 24.86
CA GLU A 305 -17.02 -7.01 24.75
C GLU A 305 -17.89 -7.06 23.48
N ASP A 306 -18.51 -5.94 23.09
CA ASP A 306 -19.23 -5.86 21.81
C ASP A 306 -18.27 -5.97 20.63
N PHE A 307 -17.08 -5.35 20.71
CA PHE A 307 -16.05 -5.48 19.68
C PHE A 307 -15.55 -6.93 19.57
N LYS A 308 -15.27 -7.61 20.69
CA LYS A 308 -14.84 -9.02 20.71
C LYS A 308 -15.88 -9.98 20.14
N LYS A 309 -17.16 -9.65 20.25
CA LYS A 309 -18.26 -10.48 19.75
C LYS A 309 -18.38 -10.46 18.23
N LYS A 310 -17.94 -9.38 17.58
CA LYS A 310 -17.95 -9.21 16.13
C LYS A 310 -16.77 -9.94 15.49
#